data_AF-T1A9I2-F1
#
_entry.id   AF-T1A9I2-F1
#
_cell.length_a   1.000
_cell.length_b   1.000
_cell.length_c   1.000
_cell.angle_alpha   90.00
_cell.angle_beta   90.00
_cell.angle_gamma   90.00
#
_symmetry.space_group_name_H-M   'P 1'
#
loop_
_entity.id
_entity.type
_entity.pdbx_description
1 polymer ?
#
loop_
_entity_poly.entity_id
_entity_poly.type
_entity_poly.pdbx_seq_one_letter_code
_entity_poly.pdbx_strand_id
1 'polypeptide(L)'
;MRAYMKSSMPYLGVPVPEVRRITNAAARVHSPASASALAATGRLLWRRAEFREERYASTALTGLQIAHGRLELLPLYEEMITVGAWWDHVDEVAHRIGSLLIAHPDRMRPLLQRWAVDQDRWLRRTSIIAQLGAKRLTDIELLERVITANVGDPDRFIRKAIGWALRDYARTEPAWV
;
A
#
# COMPACT_ATOMS: atom_id res chain seq x y z
N MET A 1 12.50 -0.50 17.76
CA MET A 1 11.74 -0.79 16.52
C MET A 1 11.02 -2.14 16.58
N ARG A 2 11.70 -3.25 16.90
CA ARG A 2 11.10 -4.60 16.96
C ARG A 2 9.91 -4.77 17.92
N ALA A 3 10.04 -4.31 19.18
CA ALA A 3 8.98 -4.44 20.19
C ALA A 3 7.68 -3.68 19.82
N TYR A 4 7.83 -2.51 19.20
CA TYR A 4 6.70 -1.71 18.71
C TYR A 4 5.98 -2.38 17.53
N MET A 5 6.75 -2.94 16.59
CA MET A 5 6.20 -3.54 15.37
C MET A 5 5.78 -5.01 15.52
N LYS A 6 5.98 -5.60 16.71
CA LYS A 6 5.73 -7.03 16.99
C LYS A 6 6.28 -7.94 15.87
N SER A 7 7.43 -7.57 15.33
CA SER A 7 8.01 -8.21 14.14
C SER A 7 8.62 -9.56 14.50
N SER A 8 8.31 -10.58 13.71
CA SER A 8 9.03 -11.85 13.71
C SER A 8 10.45 -11.69 13.14
N MET A 9 10.62 -10.81 12.15
CA MET A 9 11.93 -10.51 11.54
C MET A 9 12.80 -9.63 12.44
N PRO A 10 14.13 -9.85 12.44
CA PRO A 10 15.09 -8.95 13.06
C PRO A 10 15.14 -7.59 12.36
N TYR A 11 15.77 -6.63 13.04
CA TYR A 11 16.04 -5.28 12.53
C TYR A 11 17.54 -5.02 12.53
N LEU A 12 18.01 -4.30 11.51
CA LEU A 12 19.37 -3.74 11.45
C LEU A 12 19.50 -2.45 12.28
N GLY A 13 18.39 -1.82 12.64
CA GLY A 13 18.37 -0.56 13.38
C GLY A 13 18.42 0.68 12.48
N VAL A 14 18.10 0.54 11.19
CA VAL A 14 18.15 1.64 10.22
C VAL A 14 16.77 2.29 10.09
N PRO A 15 16.62 3.61 10.34
CA PRO A 15 15.34 4.29 10.19
C PRO A 15 14.82 4.28 8.75
N VAL A 16 13.48 4.24 8.57
CA VAL A 16 12.84 4.22 7.24
C VAL A 16 13.30 5.35 6.30
N PRO A 17 13.45 6.62 6.74
CA PRO A 17 13.97 7.67 5.87
C PRO A 17 15.37 7.35 5.31
N GLU A 18 16.21 6.72 6.13
CA GLU A 18 17.56 6.32 5.74
C GLU A 18 17.55 5.11 4.79
N VAL A 19 16.69 4.13 5.04
CA VAL A 19 16.46 3.02 4.09
C VAL A 19 16.03 3.55 2.72
N ARG A 20 15.10 4.51 2.68
CA ARG A 20 14.65 5.17 1.43
C ARG A 20 15.81 5.89 0.74
N ARG A 21 16.63 6.62 1.50
CA ARG A 21 17.81 7.34 0.98
C ARG A 21 18.80 6.36 0.33
N ILE A 22 19.17 5.30 1.02
CA ILE A 22 20.10 4.26 0.54
C ILE A 22 19.53 3.57 -0.70
N THR A 23 18.26 3.16 -0.65
CA THR A 23 17.59 2.50 -1.78
C THR A 23 17.58 3.37 -3.03
N ASN A 24 17.22 4.65 -2.88
CA ASN A 24 17.19 5.61 -3.98
C ASN A 24 18.59 5.89 -4.53
N ALA A 25 19.62 5.94 -3.68
CA ALA A 25 21.00 6.09 -4.13
C ALA A 25 21.45 4.88 -4.95
N ALA A 26 21.18 3.66 -4.47
CA ALA A 26 21.49 2.43 -5.19
C ALA A 26 20.74 2.35 -6.53
N ALA A 27 19.46 2.72 -6.56
CA ALA A 27 18.67 2.74 -7.79
C ALA A 27 19.14 3.80 -8.81
N ARG A 28 19.81 4.88 -8.38
CA ARG A 28 20.43 5.84 -9.31
C ARG A 28 21.63 5.25 -10.02
N VAL A 29 22.45 4.49 -9.29
CA VAL A 29 23.62 3.79 -9.87
C VAL A 29 23.18 2.59 -10.71
N HIS A 30 22.16 1.86 -10.24
CA HIS A 30 21.62 0.66 -10.87
C HIS A 30 20.15 0.89 -11.24
N SER A 31 19.94 1.74 -12.24
CA SER A 31 18.59 2.08 -12.70
C SER A 31 17.89 0.85 -13.28
N PRO A 32 16.67 0.50 -12.81
CA PRO A 32 15.89 -0.56 -13.42
C PRO A 32 15.60 -0.24 -14.88
N ALA A 33 15.82 -1.21 -15.77
CA ALA A 33 15.62 -1.03 -17.21
C ALA A 33 14.14 -0.84 -17.61
N SER A 34 13.21 -1.31 -16.77
CA SER A 34 11.76 -1.22 -16.99
C SER A 34 10.98 -1.36 -15.68
N ALA A 35 9.68 -1.07 -15.73
CA ALA A 35 8.77 -1.32 -14.62
C ALA A 35 8.73 -2.81 -14.23
N SER A 36 8.75 -3.72 -15.22
CA SER A 36 8.81 -5.17 -14.98
C SER A 36 10.12 -5.61 -14.34
N ALA A 37 11.26 -5.03 -14.76
CA ALA A 37 12.55 -5.29 -14.12
C ALA A 37 12.56 -4.80 -12.66
N LEU A 38 11.99 -3.62 -12.41
CA LEU A 38 11.81 -3.10 -11.05
C LEU A 38 10.93 -4.04 -10.21
N ALA A 39 9.81 -4.51 -10.75
CA ALA A 39 8.91 -5.44 -10.07
C ALA A 39 9.62 -6.75 -9.70
N ALA A 40 10.44 -7.28 -10.61
CA ALA A 40 11.23 -8.49 -10.37
C ALA A 40 12.26 -8.27 -9.25
N THR A 41 13.01 -7.16 -9.30
CA THR A 41 13.98 -6.79 -8.24
C THR A 41 13.31 -6.58 -6.89
N GLY A 42 12.19 -5.84 -6.87
CA GLY A 42 11.41 -5.62 -5.66
C GLY A 42 10.91 -6.92 -5.04
N ARG A 43 10.37 -7.84 -5.87
CA ARG A 43 9.91 -9.16 -5.42
C ARG A 43 11.05 -10.00 -4.86
N LEU A 44 12.20 -9.99 -5.54
CA LEU A 44 13.39 -10.72 -5.08
C LEU A 44 13.82 -10.24 -3.69
N LEU A 45 13.93 -8.91 -3.53
CA LEU A 45 14.31 -8.29 -2.26
C LEU A 45 13.27 -8.57 -1.16
N TRP A 46 11.98 -8.55 -1.48
CA TRP A 46 10.91 -8.83 -0.52
C TRP A 46 10.98 -10.26 0.03
N ARG A 47 11.15 -11.24 -0.86
CA ARG A 47 11.14 -12.67 -0.53
C ARG A 47 12.43 -13.12 0.16
N ARG A 48 13.56 -12.53 -0.21
CA ARG A 48 14.87 -12.84 0.37
C ARG A 48 15.23 -12.00 1.58
N ALA A 49 14.33 -11.12 2.01
CA ALA A 49 14.58 -10.27 3.16
C ALA A 49 14.80 -11.12 4.42
N GLU A 50 15.95 -10.94 5.06
CA GLU A 50 16.31 -11.45 6.37
C GLU A 50 16.01 -10.42 7.46
N PHE A 51 16.11 -9.13 7.11
CA PHE A 51 15.81 -8.00 8.00
C PHE A 51 14.61 -7.19 7.50
N ARG A 52 13.85 -6.59 8.42
CA ARG A 52 12.65 -5.86 8.03
C ARG A 52 12.96 -4.62 7.18
N GLU A 53 14.11 -4.00 7.39
CA GLU A 53 14.58 -2.87 6.58
C GLU A 53 14.74 -3.22 5.10
N GLU A 54 15.03 -4.48 4.75
CA GLU A 54 15.13 -4.92 3.36
C GLU A 54 13.75 -4.97 2.69
N ARG A 55 12.70 -5.30 3.44
CA ARG A 55 11.32 -5.15 2.95
C ARG A 55 10.93 -3.69 2.76
N TYR A 56 11.37 -2.78 3.65
CA TYR A 56 11.20 -1.35 3.43
C TYR A 56 11.94 -0.86 2.18
N ALA A 57 13.13 -1.38 1.91
CA ALA A 57 13.87 -1.10 0.68
C ALA A 57 13.12 -1.60 -0.56
N SER A 58 12.54 -2.80 -0.50
CA SER A 58 11.67 -3.32 -1.57
C SER A 58 10.47 -2.41 -1.83
N THR A 59 9.75 -1.98 -0.79
CA THR A 59 8.65 -1.01 -0.94
C THR A 59 9.16 0.34 -1.49
N ALA A 60 10.31 0.82 -1.03
CA ALA A 60 10.91 2.08 -1.49
C ALA A 60 11.28 2.06 -2.98
N LEU A 61 11.76 0.93 -3.52
CA LEU A 61 12.01 0.77 -4.96
C LEU A 61 10.74 1.07 -5.78
N THR A 62 9.57 0.64 -5.30
CA THR A 62 8.29 0.89 -5.99
C THR A 62 7.82 2.35 -5.92
N GLY A 63 8.55 3.20 -5.19
CA GLY A 63 8.33 4.65 -5.16
C GLY A 63 9.08 5.43 -6.24
N LEU A 64 9.92 4.75 -7.06
CA LEU A 64 10.62 5.39 -8.18
C LEU A 64 9.63 5.82 -9.27
N GLN A 65 9.98 6.88 -10.01
CA GLN A 65 9.11 7.44 -11.07
C GLN A 65 8.71 6.40 -12.13
N ILE A 66 9.63 5.48 -12.47
CA ILE A 66 9.36 4.42 -13.45
C ILE A 66 8.21 3.47 -13.02
N ALA A 67 7.90 3.37 -11.72
CA ALA A 67 6.84 2.53 -11.18
C ALA A 67 5.47 3.24 -11.08
N HIS A 68 5.42 4.56 -11.22
CA HIS A 68 4.17 5.31 -11.00
C HIS A 68 3.09 4.91 -12.02
N GLY A 69 1.92 4.49 -11.53
CA GLY A 69 0.79 4.09 -12.38
C GLY A 69 1.03 2.82 -13.21
N ARG A 70 2.05 2.02 -12.90
CA ARG A 70 2.40 0.82 -13.68
C ARG A 70 1.68 -0.42 -13.17
N LEU A 71 0.69 -0.88 -13.94
CA LEU A 71 -0.15 -2.02 -13.57
C LEU A 71 0.65 -3.33 -13.44
N GLU A 72 1.82 -3.42 -14.09
CA GLU A 72 2.74 -4.55 -13.98
C GLU A 72 3.25 -4.78 -12.55
N LEU A 73 3.18 -3.75 -11.69
CA LEU A 73 3.59 -3.84 -10.29
C LEU A 73 2.47 -4.40 -9.38
N LEU A 74 1.23 -4.47 -9.85
CA LEU A 74 0.09 -4.93 -9.04
C LEU A 74 0.33 -6.29 -8.37
N PRO A 75 0.87 -7.32 -9.05
CA PRO A 75 1.12 -8.61 -8.40
C PRO A 75 2.24 -8.56 -7.35
N LEU A 76 3.08 -7.52 -7.33
CA LEU A 76 4.05 -7.30 -6.24
C LEU A 76 3.36 -6.63 -5.06
N TYR A 77 2.52 -5.62 -5.31
CA TYR A 77 1.76 -4.94 -4.27
C TYR A 77 0.83 -5.90 -3.52
N GLU A 78 0.12 -6.77 -4.25
CA GLU A 78 -0.72 -7.80 -3.63
C GLU A 78 0.09 -8.75 -2.74
N GLU A 79 1.27 -9.17 -3.18
CA GLU A 79 2.18 -9.99 -2.35
C GLU A 79 2.65 -9.21 -1.11
N MET A 80 2.97 -7.92 -1.23
CA MET A 80 3.37 -7.10 -0.07
C MET A 80 2.23 -6.89 0.93
N ILE A 81 0.98 -6.84 0.47
CA ILE A 81 -0.20 -6.68 1.31
C ILE A 81 -0.59 -7.98 2.03
N THR A 82 -0.32 -9.14 1.42
CA THR A 82 -0.77 -10.44 1.94
C THR A 82 0.35 -11.22 2.65
N VAL A 83 1.60 -11.13 2.19
CA VAL A 83 2.72 -11.94 2.69
C VAL A 83 3.58 -11.15 3.67
N GLY A 84 3.52 -11.55 4.94
CA GLY A 84 4.31 -10.94 6.02
C GLY A 84 3.92 -9.49 6.32
N ALA A 85 2.68 -9.16 5.98
CA ALA A 85 2.13 -7.83 6.03
C ALA A 85 1.77 -7.38 7.46
N TRP A 86 2.11 -6.14 7.73
CA TRP A 86 1.72 -5.40 8.91
C TRP A 86 1.35 -3.98 8.45
N TRP A 87 0.68 -3.22 9.31
CA TRP A 87 0.06 -1.95 8.92
C TRP A 87 1.04 -0.97 8.25
N ASP A 88 2.33 -0.99 8.58
CA ASP A 88 3.36 -0.13 8.00
C ASP A 88 3.62 -0.41 6.51
N HIS A 89 3.66 -1.68 6.11
CA HIS A 89 3.80 -2.03 4.69
C HIS A 89 2.49 -1.81 3.93
N VAL A 90 1.38 -2.23 4.53
CA VAL A 90 0.04 -2.12 3.92
C VAL A 90 -0.30 -0.66 3.63
N ASP A 91 -0.09 0.22 4.62
CA ASP A 91 -0.44 1.64 4.48
C ASP A 91 0.45 2.34 3.44
N GLU A 92 1.75 2.01 3.38
CA GLU A 92 2.65 2.56 2.34
C GLU A 92 2.27 2.07 0.93
N VAL A 93 1.92 0.78 0.79
CA VAL A 93 1.51 0.19 -0.49
C VAL A 93 0.13 0.69 -0.93
N ALA A 94 -0.77 1.03 -0.01
CA ALA A 94 -2.09 1.56 -0.33
C ALA A 94 -2.03 2.84 -1.19
N HIS A 95 -1.02 3.70 -0.98
CA HIS A 95 -0.81 4.88 -1.84
C HIS A 95 -0.44 4.50 -3.29
N ARG A 96 0.26 3.37 -3.48
CA ARG A 96 0.55 2.82 -4.81
C ARG A 96 -0.70 2.25 -5.46
N ILE A 97 -1.54 1.55 -4.68
CA ILE A 97 -2.86 1.09 -5.12
C ILE A 97 -3.75 2.27 -5.53
N GLY A 98 -3.77 3.37 -4.77
CA GLY A 98 -4.46 4.59 -5.16
C GLY A 98 -3.96 5.20 -6.48
N SER A 99 -2.63 5.21 -6.67
CA SER A 99 -2.04 5.65 -7.95
C SER A 99 -2.47 4.75 -9.11
N LEU A 100 -2.56 3.43 -8.90
CA LEU A 100 -3.09 2.50 -9.89
C LEU A 100 -4.58 2.71 -10.14
N LEU A 101 -5.37 3.03 -9.12
CA LEU A 101 -6.81 3.31 -9.26
C LEU A 101 -7.05 4.51 -10.15
N ILE A 102 -6.26 5.58 -9.99
CA ILE A 102 -6.34 6.77 -10.83
C ILE A 102 -5.93 6.44 -12.27
N ALA A 103 -4.84 5.68 -12.46
CA ALA A 103 -4.33 5.36 -13.79
C ALA A 103 -5.14 4.30 -14.55
N HIS A 104 -5.79 3.37 -13.84
CA HIS A 104 -6.47 2.20 -14.41
C HIS A 104 -7.82 1.91 -13.69
N PRO A 105 -8.77 2.86 -13.66
CA PRO A 105 -9.99 2.75 -12.87
C PRO A 105 -10.83 1.52 -13.22
N ASP A 106 -10.96 1.19 -14.50
CA ASP A 106 -11.74 0.04 -14.98
C ASP A 106 -11.23 -1.31 -14.45
N ARG A 107 -9.93 -1.39 -14.15
CA ARG A 107 -9.29 -2.60 -13.61
C ARG A 107 -9.30 -2.59 -12.09
N MET A 108 -9.03 -1.44 -11.49
CA MET A 108 -8.80 -1.33 -10.05
C MET A 108 -10.09 -1.18 -9.24
N ARG A 109 -11.11 -0.48 -9.74
CA ARG A 109 -12.41 -0.35 -9.06
C ARG A 109 -13.05 -1.72 -8.75
N PRO A 110 -13.22 -2.66 -9.71
CA PRO A 110 -13.78 -3.97 -9.40
C PRO A 110 -12.84 -4.83 -8.54
N LEU A 111 -11.51 -4.64 -8.62
CA LEU A 111 -10.56 -5.32 -7.74
C LEU A 111 -10.74 -4.88 -6.29
N LEU A 112 -10.80 -3.57 -6.03
CA LEU A 112 -10.97 -3.04 -4.68
C LEU A 112 -12.32 -3.41 -4.06
N GLN A 113 -13.37 -3.51 -4.88
CA GLN A 113 -14.66 -4.05 -4.44
C GLN A 113 -14.56 -5.52 -4.00
N ARG A 114 -13.80 -6.36 -4.72
CA ARG A 114 -13.53 -7.74 -4.29
C ARG A 114 -12.70 -7.77 -3.01
N TRP A 115 -11.64 -6.98 -2.93
CA TRP A 115 -10.79 -6.89 -1.74
C TRP A 115 -11.56 -6.44 -0.50
N ALA A 116 -12.60 -5.61 -0.64
CA ALA A 116 -13.40 -5.12 0.47
C ALA A 116 -14.18 -6.22 1.21
N VAL A 117 -14.39 -7.38 0.59
CA VAL A 117 -15.08 -8.54 1.21
C VAL A 117 -14.17 -9.77 1.33
N ASP A 118 -12.87 -9.60 1.10
CA ASP A 118 -11.89 -10.68 1.16
C ASP A 118 -11.72 -11.19 2.61
N GLN A 119 -11.29 -12.44 2.78
CA GLN A 119 -10.99 -13.00 4.10
C GLN A 119 -9.75 -12.34 4.72
N ASP A 120 -8.78 -11.91 3.90
CA ASP A 120 -7.60 -11.20 4.36
C ASP A 120 -7.96 -9.76 4.77
N ARG A 121 -7.81 -9.46 6.06
CA ARG A 121 -8.07 -8.13 6.61
C ARG A 121 -7.19 -7.03 6.00
N TRP A 122 -6.00 -7.34 5.50
CA TRP A 122 -5.10 -6.35 4.92
C TRP A 122 -5.54 -5.95 3.51
N LEU A 123 -6.13 -6.87 2.75
CA LEU A 123 -6.80 -6.54 1.49
C LEU A 123 -8.01 -5.64 1.75
N ARG A 124 -8.87 -5.99 2.73
CA ARG A 124 -9.99 -5.14 3.16
C ARG A 124 -9.52 -3.76 3.64
N ARG A 125 -8.45 -3.71 4.44
CA ARG A 125 -7.85 -2.44 4.89
C ARG A 125 -7.42 -1.61 3.70
N THR A 126 -6.65 -2.19 2.78
CA THR A 126 -6.15 -1.52 1.58
C THR A 126 -7.28 -0.96 0.74
N SER A 127 -8.38 -1.70 0.52
CA SER A 127 -9.52 -1.19 -0.25
C SER A 127 -10.15 0.05 0.36
N ILE A 128 -10.18 0.15 1.70
CA ILE A 128 -10.72 1.31 2.43
C ILE A 128 -9.78 2.52 2.31
N ILE A 129 -8.46 2.32 2.40
CA ILE A 129 -7.47 3.42 2.45
C ILE A 129 -6.81 3.75 1.10
N ALA A 130 -7.14 3.03 0.02
CA ALA A 130 -6.56 3.24 -1.30
C ALA A 130 -6.80 4.66 -1.84
N GLN A 131 -7.87 5.33 -1.41
CA GLN A 131 -8.25 6.67 -1.87
C GLN A 131 -7.75 7.81 -0.96
N LEU A 132 -6.97 7.51 0.08
CA LEU A 132 -6.43 8.55 0.97
C LEU A 132 -5.60 9.57 0.18
N GLY A 133 -5.90 10.85 0.36
CA GLY A 133 -5.26 11.97 -0.31
C GLY A 133 -5.75 12.23 -1.73
N ALA A 134 -6.71 11.47 -2.25
CA ALA A 134 -7.26 11.67 -3.60
C ALA A 134 -8.08 12.97 -3.73
N LYS A 135 -8.59 13.52 -2.61
CA LYS A 135 -9.37 14.76 -2.57
C LYS A 135 -10.55 14.71 -3.57
N ARG A 136 -10.60 15.63 -4.53
CA ARG A 136 -11.63 15.71 -5.59
C ARG A 136 -11.60 14.53 -6.57
N LEU A 137 -10.52 13.74 -6.60
CA LEU A 137 -10.41 12.53 -7.42
C LEU A 137 -10.99 11.28 -6.72
N THR A 138 -11.53 11.42 -5.51
CA THR A 138 -12.14 10.29 -4.78
C THR A 138 -13.38 9.80 -5.52
N ASP A 139 -13.41 8.51 -5.83
CA ASP A 139 -14.60 7.79 -6.26
C ASP A 139 -15.47 7.53 -5.02
N ILE A 140 -16.44 8.42 -4.82
CA ILE A 140 -17.34 8.44 -3.66
C ILE A 140 -18.12 7.14 -3.57
N GLU A 141 -18.64 6.65 -4.69
CA GLU A 141 -19.44 5.43 -4.68
C GLU A 141 -18.58 4.20 -4.34
N LEU A 142 -17.33 4.14 -4.83
CA LEU A 142 -16.40 3.09 -4.40
C LEU A 142 -16.10 3.21 -2.90
N LEU A 143 -15.85 4.42 -2.40
CA LEU A 143 -15.58 4.67 -0.99
C LEU A 143 -16.73 4.21 -0.10
N GLU A 144 -17.96 4.58 -0.45
CA GLU A 144 -19.18 4.17 0.26
C GLU A 144 -19.31 2.64 0.29
N ARG A 145 -19.12 1.97 -0.86
CA ARG A 145 -19.22 0.52 -0.96
C ARG A 145 -18.20 -0.20 -0.09
N VAL A 146 -16.92 0.20 -0.14
CA VAL A 146 -15.88 -0.47 0.65
C VAL A 146 -16.04 -0.23 2.16
N ILE A 147 -16.53 0.95 2.56
CA ILE A 147 -16.85 1.25 3.97
C ILE A 147 -18.06 0.43 4.43
N THR A 148 -19.15 0.44 3.66
CA THR A 148 -20.40 -0.26 4.02
C THR A 148 -20.16 -1.76 4.20
N ALA A 149 -19.34 -2.37 3.34
CA ALA A 149 -18.95 -3.78 3.46
C ALA A 149 -18.20 -4.11 4.77
N ASN A 150 -17.61 -3.12 5.43
CA ASN A 150 -16.70 -3.30 6.56
C ASN A 150 -17.13 -2.60 7.86
N VAL A 151 -18.24 -1.85 7.86
CA VAL A 151 -18.65 -1.02 9.02
C VAL A 151 -18.93 -1.85 10.28
N GLY A 152 -19.37 -3.10 10.11
CA GLY A 152 -19.61 -4.04 11.20
C GLY A 152 -18.38 -4.85 11.67
N ASP A 153 -17.21 -4.68 11.03
CA ASP A 153 -16.01 -5.47 11.36
C ASP A 153 -15.41 -5.02 12.72
N PRO A 154 -15.26 -5.92 13.71
CA PRO A 154 -14.70 -5.57 15.01
C PRO A 154 -13.17 -5.35 14.99
N ASP A 155 -12.46 -5.72 13.92
CA ASP A 155 -11.01 -5.57 13.82
C ASP A 155 -10.61 -4.09 13.94
N ARG A 156 -9.70 -3.81 14.87
CA ARG A 156 -9.26 -2.44 15.19
C ARG A 156 -8.58 -1.75 14.01
N PHE A 157 -7.90 -2.49 13.14
CA PHE A 157 -7.24 -1.94 11.95
C PHE A 157 -8.26 -1.58 10.89
N ILE A 158 -9.32 -2.37 10.72
CA ILE A 158 -10.41 -2.04 9.79
C ILE A 158 -11.16 -0.79 10.26
N ARG A 159 -11.62 -0.76 11.51
CA ARG A 159 -12.32 0.43 12.07
C ARG A 159 -11.48 1.70 11.99
N LYS A 160 -10.16 1.60 12.24
CA LYS A 160 -9.24 2.73 12.12
C LYS A 160 -9.09 3.18 10.66
N ALA A 161 -9.05 2.26 9.70
CA ALA A 161 -9.02 2.58 8.28
C ALA A 161 -10.27 3.35 7.84
N ILE A 162 -11.45 2.91 8.26
CA ILE A 162 -12.71 3.62 7.98
C ILE A 162 -12.65 5.05 8.53
N GLY A 163 -12.30 5.19 9.81
CA GLY A 163 -12.18 6.51 10.43
C GLY A 163 -11.13 7.42 9.76
N TRP A 164 -10.06 6.84 9.21
CA TRP A 164 -9.07 7.60 8.43
C TRP A 164 -9.62 8.04 7.07
N ALA A 165 -10.29 7.15 6.35
CA ALA A 165 -10.85 7.44 5.04
C ALA A 165 -11.91 8.56 5.13
N LEU A 166 -12.84 8.45 6.09
CA LEU A 166 -13.86 9.47 6.34
C LEU A 166 -13.23 10.80 6.77
N ARG A 167 -12.27 10.78 7.70
CA ARG A 167 -11.59 12.01 8.15
C ARG A 167 -10.83 12.71 7.03
N ASP A 168 -10.16 11.94 6.18
CA ASP A 168 -9.43 12.49 5.04
C ASP A 168 -10.39 13.13 4.03
N TYR A 169 -11.47 12.43 3.71
CA TYR A 169 -12.45 12.90 2.73
C TYR A 169 -13.30 14.08 3.24
N ALA A 170 -13.57 14.18 4.54
CA ALA A 170 -14.24 15.32 5.16
C ALA A 170 -13.51 16.66 4.94
N ARG A 171 -12.20 16.64 4.62
CA ARG A 171 -11.46 17.86 4.24
C ARG A 171 -11.83 18.37 2.85
N THR A 172 -12.47 17.53 2.04
CA THR A 172 -12.91 17.86 0.68
C THR A 172 -14.42 18.07 0.65
N GLU A 173 -15.20 17.10 1.16
CA GLU A 173 -16.67 17.14 1.16
C GLU A 173 -17.24 16.80 2.55
N PRO A 174 -17.23 17.75 3.51
CA PRO A 174 -17.66 17.50 4.88
C PRO A 174 -19.15 17.20 5.02
N ALA A 175 -20.00 17.67 4.09
CA ALA A 175 -21.44 17.44 4.15
C ALA A 175 -21.84 16.00 3.77
N TRP A 176 -20.95 15.27 3.09
CA TRP A 176 -21.17 13.87 2.72
C TRP A 176 -20.78 12.89 3.84
N VAL A 177 -19.79 13.24 4.66
CA VAL A 177 -19.24 12.39 5.75
C VAL A 177 -20.10 12.47 7.00
#